data_AF-A0A1E8YWM0-F1
#
_entry.id   AF-A0A1E8YWM0-F1
#
_cell.length_a   1.000
_cell.length_b   1.000
_cell.length_c   1.000
_cell.angle_alpha   90.00
_cell.angle_beta   90.00
_cell.angle_gamma   90.00
#
_symmetry.space_group_name_H-M   'P 1'
#
loop_
_entity.id
_entity.type
_entity.pdbx_description
1 polymer ?
#
loop_
_entity_poly.entity_id
_entity_poly.type
_entity_poly.pdbx_seq_one_letter_code
_entity_poly.pdbx_strand_id
1 'polypeptide(L)'
;MAKEIVIVGAGYAGVAAAQQLGKTFKKDESINITLIDKHSFLTYMTELHEVAGGRVEPDAIKYDLRRLFKKYKKVDLVTDTIKSVNYDTKEVLGEQHTYKYDYLILAMGGEANTYGIEGVEEHGFTLWSIEAAERIRAHILNACYRAAREHDEVKRRALLSFLVCGAGFTGVEMVGELVDWVPRLAHDYKLNQEEFSIHLLDVTPNILNMVTKVEQDKAMKYLQKVGVKTTLGDGVVKVANDHVALTSGKTIPTYTTIWAAGVQANTETAEFGIEKARAGRLVANQYMEAKDHENVYVVGDLVYYEEADKDNQPVPQIVQAAEQTGHTAALNVIAAINGGEKHEFKGKYDGFMVSIGSKYGVAYLYDKYHMSGFFAMLLKHIINIKYFFDIRSLYNMVTYTQHEFFDIKDRRNIFGGFLSSKGNNLWMIPLRIFYGSMWLIEGLKKVFGLFGANSWFGDTTVFPFEWLQVADVASGASEAAEATSAASDVAATAADASQAVFSLNYAYGEEPMLVFDKMPDWFASIMKFMMPNLEVALFMQKFMSVVELLIGLALIAGLFTWLVSAGTVVLVAMFCLSGMFYWVNMWFVPVAIALMNGSGHAFGLDYWVMPWLGKIFDKWLYGKPNHIYNDKFK
;
A
#
# COMPACT_ATOMS: atom_id res chain seq x y z
N MET A 1 38.79 30.42 13.40
CA MET A 1 37.42 30.55 12.86
C MET A 1 36.86 29.15 12.70
N ALA A 2 35.55 28.97 12.87
CA ALA A 2 34.94 27.67 12.59
C ALA A 2 35.06 27.37 11.08
N LYS A 3 35.26 26.10 10.73
CA LYS A 3 35.28 25.63 9.35
C LYS A 3 33.85 25.51 8.83
N GLU A 4 33.56 26.08 7.67
CA GLU A 4 32.23 26.10 7.07
C GLU A 4 32.07 24.95 6.06
N ILE A 5 31.09 24.08 6.28
CA ILE A 5 30.73 23.00 5.34
C ILE A 5 29.36 23.33 4.76
N VAL A 6 29.31 23.60 3.46
CA VAL A 6 28.06 23.90 2.74
C VAL A 6 27.67 22.72 1.86
N ILE A 7 26.41 22.31 1.96
CA ILE A 7 25.82 21.23 1.16
C ILE A 7 24.65 21.82 0.40
N VAL A 8 24.67 21.72 -0.93
CA VAL A 8 23.64 22.28 -1.82
C VAL A 8 22.80 21.16 -2.41
N GLY A 9 21.53 21.10 -2.03
CA GLY A 9 20.56 20.08 -2.39
C GLY A 9 20.33 19.08 -1.25
N ALA A 10 19.08 18.95 -0.82
CA ALA A 10 18.64 18.01 0.22
C ALA A 10 17.92 16.80 -0.38
N GLY A 11 18.39 16.31 -1.54
CA GLY A 11 18.03 15.00 -2.09
C GLY A 11 18.74 13.84 -1.38
N TYR A 12 18.67 12.63 -1.95
CA TYR A 12 19.26 11.42 -1.37
C TYR A 12 20.76 11.59 -1.01
N ALA A 13 21.56 12.14 -1.92
CA ALA A 13 23.00 12.34 -1.71
C ALA A 13 23.31 13.37 -0.62
N GLY A 14 22.65 14.54 -0.67
CA GLY A 14 22.88 15.62 0.29
C GLY A 14 22.42 15.27 1.71
N VAL A 15 21.28 14.57 1.83
CA VAL A 15 20.81 14.04 3.12
C VAL A 15 21.79 13.02 3.69
N ALA A 16 22.27 12.07 2.87
CA ALA A 16 23.25 11.08 3.30
C ALA A 16 24.56 11.76 3.80
N ALA A 17 25.06 12.75 3.05
CA ALA A 17 26.24 13.51 3.42
C ALA A 17 26.05 14.30 4.72
N ALA A 18 24.96 15.06 4.83
CA ALA A 18 24.67 15.90 5.99
C ALA A 18 24.46 15.08 7.27
N GLN A 19 23.79 13.93 7.18
CA GLN A 19 23.61 13.02 8.33
C GLN A 19 24.94 12.44 8.81
N GLN A 20 25.83 12.07 7.89
CA GLN A 20 27.16 11.55 8.23
C GLN A 20 28.01 12.63 8.90
N LEU A 21 28.07 13.83 8.33
CA LEU A 21 28.80 14.97 8.89
C LEU A 21 28.25 15.38 10.26
N GLY A 22 26.92 15.54 10.37
CA GLY A 22 26.26 15.92 11.62
C GLY A 22 26.39 14.87 12.72
N LYS A 23 26.59 13.58 12.38
CA LYS A 23 26.90 12.51 13.33
C LYS A 23 28.34 12.63 13.83
N THR A 24 29.30 12.81 12.92
CA THR A 24 30.73 12.83 13.23
C THR A 24 31.12 14.07 14.03
N PHE A 25 30.68 15.25 13.59
CA PHE A 25 31.03 16.53 14.20
C PHE A 25 30.05 17.02 15.26
N LYS A 26 29.22 16.12 15.81
CA LYS A 26 28.12 16.45 16.75
C LYS A 26 28.53 17.34 17.93
N LYS A 27 29.77 17.20 18.41
CA LYS A 27 30.31 17.92 19.58
C LYS A 27 31.42 18.90 19.22
N ASP A 28 31.75 19.04 17.94
CA ASP A 28 32.84 19.90 17.52
C ASP A 28 32.32 21.32 17.28
N GLU A 29 32.71 22.27 18.13
CA GLU A 29 32.31 23.68 18.02
C GLU A 29 33.09 24.42 16.92
N SER A 30 34.17 23.83 16.41
CA SER A 30 35.03 24.44 15.39
C SER A 30 34.53 24.22 13.95
N ILE A 31 33.35 23.64 13.77
CA ILE A 31 32.79 23.29 12.46
C ILE A 31 31.36 23.82 12.38
N ASN A 32 30.91 24.28 11.23
CA ASN A 32 29.51 24.63 10.96
C ASN A 32 29.06 23.87 9.71
N ILE A 33 27.83 23.35 9.71
CA ILE A 33 27.30 22.57 8.60
C ILE A 33 25.99 23.20 8.16
N THR A 34 25.95 23.69 6.92
CA THR A 34 24.75 24.28 6.33
C THR A 34 24.25 23.38 5.19
N LEU A 35 23.02 22.88 5.31
CA LEU A 35 22.33 22.16 4.24
C LEU A 35 21.28 23.10 3.63
N ILE A 36 21.47 23.41 2.35
CA ILE A 36 20.65 24.36 1.59
C ILE A 36 19.82 23.58 0.57
N ASP A 37 18.51 23.82 0.53
CA ASP A 37 17.63 23.28 -0.51
C ASP A 37 16.54 24.30 -0.88
N LYS A 38 16.02 24.22 -2.11
CA LYS A 38 14.92 25.10 -2.54
C LYS A 38 13.59 24.80 -1.83
N HIS A 39 13.47 23.64 -1.21
CA HIS A 39 12.31 23.23 -0.41
C HIS A 39 12.70 22.98 1.05
N SER A 40 11.71 23.07 1.95
CA SER A 40 11.87 22.72 3.37
C SER A 40 11.71 21.22 3.65
N PHE A 41 11.60 20.40 2.60
CA PHE A 41 11.31 18.96 2.68
C PHE A 41 12.18 18.18 1.67
N LEU A 42 12.50 16.94 2.02
CA LEU A 42 13.05 15.94 1.10
C LEU A 42 11.88 15.37 0.28
N THR A 43 12.02 15.39 -1.05
CA THR A 43 11.10 14.68 -1.94
C THR A 43 11.54 13.24 -2.12
N TYR A 44 10.64 12.28 -1.90
CA TYR A 44 10.89 10.87 -2.21
C TYR A 44 10.69 10.61 -3.70
N MET A 45 11.75 10.87 -4.48
CA MET A 45 11.70 10.91 -5.95
C MET A 45 11.21 9.60 -6.58
N THR A 46 11.45 8.48 -5.92
CA THR A 46 11.05 7.14 -6.39
C THR A 46 9.54 6.91 -6.41
N GLU A 47 8.73 7.81 -5.84
CA GLU A 47 7.26 7.70 -5.83
C GLU A 47 6.56 8.84 -6.59
N LEU A 48 7.30 9.63 -7.36
CA LEU A 48 6.72 10.71 -8.18
C LEU A 48 5.66 10.20 -9.16
N HIS A 49 5.87 9.01 -9.74
CA HIS A 49 4.90 8.39 -10.65
C HIS A 49 3.57 8.09 -9.95
N GLU A 50 3.59 7.76 -8.65
CA GLU A 50 2.40 7.46 -7.87
C GLU A 50 1.56 8.71 -7.59
N VAL A 51 2.22 9.85 -7.39
CA VAL A 51 1.55 11.15 -7.28
C VAL A 51 1.01 11.60 -8.62
N ALA A 52 1.81 11.49 -9.69
CA ALA A 52 1.40 11.83 -11.05
C ALA A 52 0.20 11.00 -11.53
N GLY A 53 0.18 9.71 -11.18
CA GLY A 53 -0.92 8.79 -11.45
C GLY A 53 -2.07 8.85 -10.44
N GLY A 54 -2.08 9.84 -9.54
CA GLY A 54 -3.18 10.05 -8.59
C GLY A 54 -3.37 8.93 -7.56
N ARG A 55 -2.41 8.02 -7.41
CA ARG A 55 -2.42 6.95 -6.40
C ARG A 55 -2.15 7.52 -5.01
N VAL A 56 -1.14 8.36 -4.90
CA VAL A 56 -0.64 8.91 -3.65
C VAL A 56 -0.88 10.42 -3.62
N GLU A 57 -1.19 10.98 -2.44
CA GLU A 57 -1.28 12.42 -2.27
C GLU A 57 0.13 13.03 -2.15
N PRO A 58 0.39 14.23 -2.70
CA PRO A 58 1.74 14.82 -2.73
C PRO A 58 2.45 14.86 -1.37
N ASP A 59 1.71 15.15 -0.30
CA ASP A 59 2.26 15.27 1.05
C ASP A 59 2.80 13.95 1.62
N ALA A 60 2.36 12.80 1.10
CA ALA A 60 2.84 11.49 1.56
C ALA A 60 4.32 11.22 1.19
N ILE A 61 4.82 11.93 0.17
CA ILE A 61 6.20 11.79 -0.33
C ILE A 61 7.07 13.04 -0.06
N LYS A 62 6.53 14.02 0.67
CA LYS A 62 7.23 15.22 1.14
C LYS A 62 7.64 15.03 2.61
N TYR A 63 8.93 14.78 2.87
CA TYR A 63 9.43 14.56 4.22
C TYR A 63 10.11 15.80 4.80
N ASP A 64 9.51 16.37 5.85
CA ASP A 64 10.03 17.56 6.55
C ASP A 64 11.50 17.38 6.99
N LEU A 65 12.38 18.27 6.49
CA LEU A 65 13.81 18.25 6.79
C LEU A 65 14.10 18.57 8.26
N ARG A 66 13.37 19.51 8.89
CA ARG A 66 13.55 19.83 10.32
C ARG A 66 13.25 18.62 11.18
N ARG A 67 12.24 17.84 10.83
CA ARG A 67 11.93 16.60 11.52
C ARG A 67 13.04 15.56 11.34
N LEU A 68 13.53 15.40 10.12
CA LEU A 68 14.61 14.45 9.79
C LEU A 68 15.92 14.81 10.52
N PHE A 69 16.24 16.09 10.59
CA PHE A 69 17.47 16.61 11.19
C PHE A 69 17.36 17.00 12.67
N LYS A 70 16.20 16.81 13.32
CA LYS A 70 15.96 17.16 14.73
C LYS A 70 17.04 16.64 15.71
N LYS A 71 17.61 15.46 15.44
CA LYS A 71 18.68 14.86 16.26
C LYS A 71 20.09 15.33 15.88
N TYR A 72 20.27 15.88 14.69
CA TYR A 72 21.52 16.40 14.13
C TYR A 72 21.57 17.92 14.31
N LYS A 73 21.61 18.38 15.57
CA LYS A 73 21.61 19.81 15.93
C LYS A 73 22.76 20.64 15.33
N LYS A 74 23.74 19.97 14.72
CA LYS A 74 24.91 20.58 14.09
C LYS A 74 24.66 20.98 12.64
N VAL A 75 23.57 20.51 12.05
CA VAL A 75 23.19 20.81 10.67
C VAL A 75 22.15 21.93 10.69
N ASP A 76 22.56 23.09 10.20
CA ASP A 76 21.68 24.22 9.96
C ASP A 76 20.97 24.02 8.62
N LEU A 77 19.65 24.09 8.65
CA LEU A 77 18.80 23.92 7.47
C LEU A 77 18.42 25.29 6.92
N VAL A 78 18.69 25.49 5.64
CA VAL A 78 18.40 26.74 4.93
C VAL A 78 17.52 26.43 3.73
N THR A 79 16.46 27.21 3.56
CA THR A 79 15.62 27.15 2.37
C THR A 79 15.97 28.32 1.46
N ASP A 80 16.72 28.05 0.40
CA ASP A 80 17.18 29.04 -0.58
C ASP A 80 17.48 28.34 -1.93
N THR A 81 17.37 29.08 -3.03
CA THR A 81 17.68 28.58 -4.37
C THR A 81 19.08 29.05 -4.74
N ILE A 82 20.01 28.11 -4.95
CA ILE A 82 21.38 28.44 -5.36
C ILE A 82 21.45 28.75 -6.85
N LYS A 83 22.15 29.82 -7.20
CA LYS A 83 22.32 30.30 -8.58
C LYS A 83 23.70 30.08 -9.15
N SER A 84 24.74 30.21 -8.32
CA SER A 84 26.13 30.07 -8.78
C SER A 84 27.08 29.84 -7.61
N VAL A 85 28.31 29.46 -7.94
CA VAL A 85 29.41 29.24 -7.00
C VAL A 85 30.59 30.11 -7.43
N ASN A 86 31.16 30.86 -6.48
CA ASN A 86 32.39 31.61 -6.66
C ASN A 86 33.53 30.90 -5.94
N TYR A 87 34.45 30.31 -6.71
CA TYR A 87 35.58 29.54 -6.19
C TYR A 87 36.72 30.42 -5.64
N ASP A 88 36.85 31.66 -6.14
CA ASP A 88 37.90 32.60 -5.71
C ASP A 88 37.61 33.13 -4.30
N THR A 89 36.36 33.50 -4.04
CA THR A 89 35.91 33.98 -2.71
C THR A 89 35.41 32.87 -1.81
N LYS A 90 35.29 31.63 -2.34
CA LYS A 90 34.69 30.46 -1.69
C LYS A 90 33.28 30.75 -1.15
N GLU A 91 32.42 31.22 -2.04
CA GLU A 91 31.05 31.63 -1.73
C GLU A 91 30.05 30.91 -2.64
N VAL A 92 28.96 30.41 -2.06
CA VAL A 92 27.77 29.94 -2.77
C VAL A 92 26.76 31.09 -2.80
N LEU A 93 26.30 31.46 -3.99
CA LEU A 93 25.37 32.57 -4.19
C LEU A 93 23.95 32.03 -4.34
N GLY A 94 23.12 32.28 -3.32
CA GLY A 94 21.68 32.02 -3.33
C GLY A 94 20.86 33.21 -3.82
N GLU A 95 19.55 33.02 -3.96
CA GLU A 95 18.60 34.11 -4.25
C GLU A 95 18.47 35.07 -3.07
N GLN A 96 18.54 34.54 -1.84
CA GLN A 96 18.32 35.32 -0.63
C GLN A 96 19.62 35.72 0.06
N HIS A 97 20.61 34.83 0.12
CA HIS A 97 21.86 35.07 0.85
C HIS A 97 23.10 34.51 0.12
N THR A 98 24.27 34.92 0.60
CA THR A 98 25.57 34.38 0.20
C THR A 98 26.14 33.54 1.35
N TYR A 99 26.63 32.34 1.03
CA TYR A 99 27.12 31.37 2.00
C TYR A 99 28.60 31.10 1.77
N LYS A 100 29.44 31.42 2.75
CA LYS A 100 30.87 31.09 2.69
C LYS A 100 31.09 29.61 2.97
N TYR A 101 32.09 29.02 2.33
CA TYR A 101 32.45 27.62 2.55
C TYR A 101 33.97 27.43 2.63
N ASP A 102 34.38 26.48 3.46
CA ASP A 102 35.70 25.84 3.38
C ASP A 102 35.61 24.53 2.59
N TYR A 103 34.48 23.82 2.71
CA TYR A 103 34.14 22.61 1.97
C TYR A 103 32.74 22.72 1.38
N LEU A 104 32.59 22.35 0.10
CA LEU A 104 31.32 22.43 -0.63
C LEU A 104 30.94 21.05 -1.16
N ILE A 105 29.70 20.61 -0.92
CA ILE A 105 29.12 19.40 -1.53
C ILE A 105 27.96 19.81 -2.43
N LEU A 106 28.08 19.56 -3.73
CA LEU A 106 27.05 19.80 -4.75
C LEU A 106 26.21 18.53 -4.95
N ALA A 107 24.98 18.57 -4.46
CA ALA A 107 24.02 17.47 -4.45
C ALA A 107 22.66 17.87 -5.08
N MET A 108 22.71 18.71 -6.13
CA MET A 108 21.54 19.32 -6.78
C MET A 108 20.72 18.37 -7.67
N GLY A 109 21.10 17.09 -7.74
CA GLY A 109 20.38 16.05 -8.47
C GLY A 109 20.42 16.20 -9.99
N GLY A 110 19.48 15.53 -10.65
CA GLY A 110 19.29 15.57 -12.10
C GLY A 110 17.98 16.25 -12.50
N GLU A 111 17.69 16.19 -13.79
CA GLU A 111 16.41 16.54 -14.41
C GLU A 111 16.14 15.67 -15.64
N ALA A 112 14.93 15.77 -16.21
CA ALA A 112 14.61 15.04 -17.44
C ALA A 112 15.39 15.58 -18.63
N ASN A 113 15.96 14.69 -19.44
CA ASN A 113 16.65 15.05 -20.67
C ASN A 113 15.68 14.99 -21.85
N THR A 114 15.39 16.15 -22.46
CA THR A 114 14.51 16.29 -23.63
C THR A 114 15.20 15.96 -24.95
N TYR A 115 16.53 15.83 -24.94
CA TYR A 115 17.40 15.67 -26.10
C TYR A 115 17.24 16.77 -27.17
N GLY A 116 16.67 17.93 -26.79
CA GLY A 116 16.39 19.03 -27.71
C GLY A 116 15.29 18.73 -28.74
N ILE A 117 14.44 17.74 -28.48
CA ILE A 117 13.33 17.40 -29.37
C ILE A 117 12.27 18.51 -29.31
N GLU A 118 11.91 19.01 -30.49
CA GLU A 118 10.97 20.13 -30.64
C GLU A 118 9.63 19.83 -29.98
N GLY A 119 9.14 20.78 -29.17
CA GLY A 119 7.81 20.72 -28.57
C GLY A 119 7.71 19.94 -27.25
N VAL A 120 8.78 19.24 -26.82
CA VAL A 120 8.75 18.48 -25.56
C VAL A 120 8.59 19.43 -24.37
N GLU A 121 9.26 20.57 -24.37
CA GLU A 121 9.19 21.55 -23.27
C GLU A 121 7.89 22.36 -23.30
N GLU A 122 7.36 22.64 -24.49
CA GLU A 122 6.18 23.46 -24.70
C GLU A 122 4.86 22.69 -24.55
N HIS A 123 4.86 21.40 -24.88
CA HIS A 123 3.65 20.58 -24.98
C HIS A 123 3.74 19.25 -24.23
N GLY A 124 4.92 18.85 -23.77
CA GLY A 124 5.13 17.66 -22.96
C GLY A 124 5.16 17.94 -21.45
N PHE A 125 5.11 16.87 -20.67
CA PHE A 125 5.28 16.89 -19.23
C PHE A 125 6.48 16.02 -18.84
N THR A 126 7.44 16.57 -18.11
CA THR A 126 8.52 15.78 -17.53
C THR A 126 8.12 15.29 -16.13
N LEU A 127 8.71 14.18 -15.66
CA LEU A 127 8.44 13.63 -14.33
C LEU A 127 9.74 13.57 -13.51
N TRP A 128 10.14 14.72 -12.96
CA TRP A 128 11.37 14.81 -12.14
C TRP A 128 11.26 15.74 -10.94
N SER A 129 10.06 16.24 -10.62
CA SER A 129 9.82 17.00 -9.40
C SER A 129 8.39 16.77 -8.91
N ILE A 130 8.13 17.15 -7.66
CA ILE A 130 6.80 17.05 -7.08
C ILE A 130 5.80 17.98 -7.79
N GLU A 131 6.24 19.18 -8.16
CA GLU A 131 5.44 20.12 -8.96
C GLU A 131 5.14 19.54 -10.34
N ALA A 132 6.10 18.84 -10.95
CA ALA A 132 5.89 18.18 -12.23
C ALA A 132 4.86 17.04 -12.13
N ALA A 133 4.93 16.23 -11.07
CA ALA A 133 3.93 15.20 -10.79
C ALA A 133 2.53 15.79 -10.54
N GLU A 134 2.42 16.85 -9.73
CA GLU A 134 1.17 17.58 -9.48
C GLU A 134 0.59 18.17 -10.77
N ARG A 135 1.43 18.74 -11.65
CA ARG A 135 1.01 19.26 -12.97
C ARG A 135 0.45 18.15 -13.86
N ILE A 136 1.12 16.99 -13.93
CA ILE A 136 0.63 15.83 -14.71
C ILE A 136 -0.73 15.38 -14.18
N ARG A 137 -0.87 15.22 -12.85
CA ARG A 137 -2.13 14.81 -12.22
C ARG A 137 -3.26 15.80 -12.55
N ALA A 138 -3.01 17.10 -12.39
CA ALA A 138 -3.98 18.15 -12.67
C ALA A 138 -4.38 18.17 -14.15
N HIS A 139 -3.41 18.00 -15.06
CA HIS A 139 -3.65 17.94 -16.50
C HIS A 139 -4.52 16.75 -16.89
N ILE A 140 -4.25 15.55 -16.38
CA ILE A 140 -5.05 14.34 -16.68
C ILE A 140 -6.50 14.52 -16.21
N LEU A 141 -6.70 15.06 -15.00
CA LEU A 141 -8.04 15.38 -14.48
C LEU A 141 -8.76 16.42 -15.37
N ASN A 142 -8.03 17.44 -15.84
CA ASN A 142 -8.57 18.44 -16.76
C ASN A 142 -8.91 17.84 -18.15
N ALA A 143 -8.06 16.95 -18.68
CA ALA A 143 -8.30 16.25 -19.92
C ALA A 143 -9.56 15.38 -19.85
N CYS A 144 -9.76 14.65 -18.75
CA CYS A 144 -10.99 13.89 -18.51
C CYS A 144 -12.21 14.80 -18.39
N TYR A 145 -12.10 15.93 -17.68
CA TYR A 145 -13.16 16.94 -17.59
C TYR A 145 -13.56 17.49 -18.96
N ARG A 146 -12.58 17.80 -19.83
CA ARG A 146 -12.81 18.26 -21.20
C ARG A 146 -13.44 17.18 -22.06
N ALA A 147 -12.94 15.94 -21.97
CA ALA A 147 -13.47 14.80 -22.70
C ALA A 147 -14.94 14.52 -22.36
N ALA A 148 -15.35 14.68 -21.10
CA ALA A 148 -16.73 14.47 -20.68
C ALA A 148 -17.73 15.44 -21.32
N ARG A 149 -17.24 16.56 -21.87
CA ARG A 149 -18.02 17.61 -22.56
C ARG A 149 -17.77 17.64 -24.07
N GLU A 150 -16.96 16.72 -24.59
CA GLU A 150 -16.59 16.68 -26.00
C GLU A 150 -17.49 15.69 -26.76
N HIS A 151 -18.20 16.19 -27.77
CA HIS A 151 -19.13 15.38 -28.55
C HIS A 151 -18.46 14.76 -29.78
N ASP A 152 -17.35 15.33 -30.27
CA ASP A 152 -16.53 14.70 -31.31
C ASP A 152 -15.77 13.49 -30.74
N GLU A 153 -16.12 12.30 -31.21
CA GLU A 153 -15.51 11.03 -30.79
C GLU A 153 -14.00 10.99 -31.04
N VAL A 154 -13.51 11.52 -32.16
CA VAL A 154 -12.08 11.47 -32.51
C VAL A 154 -11.29 12.32 -31.53
N LYS A 155 -11.75 13.54 -31.29
CA LYS A 155 -11.11 14.48 -30.36
C LYS A 155 -11.24 14.02 -28.92
N ARG A 156 -12.39 13.46 -28.52
CA ARG A 156 -12.59 12.88 -27.19
C ARG A 156 -11.63 11.73 -26.92
N ARG A 157 -11.45 10.81 -27.87
CA ARG A 157 -10.45 9.72 -27.75
C ARG A 157 -9.02 10.25 -27.69
N ALA A 158 -8.68 11.30 -28.42
CA ALA A 158 -7.37 11.94 -28.32
C ALA A 158 -7.13 12.58 -26.94
N LEU A 159 -8.15 13.20 -26.33
CA LEU A 159 -8.08 13.70 -24.95
C LEU A 159 -7.87 12.59 -23.91
N LEU A 160 -8.41 11.40 -24.18
CA LEU A 160 -8.30 10.19 -23.34
C LEU A 160 -7.15 9.27 -23.75
N SER A 161 -6.27 9.72 -24.65
CA SER A 161 -5.08 9.01 -25.06
C SER A 161 -3.88 9.57 -24.32
N PHE A 162 -3.29 8.78 -23.43
CA PHE A 162 -2.12 9.17 -22.62
C PHE A 162 -0.88 8.50 -23.19
N LEU A 163 0.10 9.29 -23.62
CA LEU A 163 1.35 8.81 -24.19
C LEU A 163 2.49 9.02 -23.21
N VAL A 164 3.26 7.96 -22.95
CA VAL A 164 4.50 8.00 -22.17
C VAL A 164 5.66 7.68 -23.11
N CYS A 165 6.60 8.61 -23.25
CA CYS A 165 7.81 8.47 -24.05
C CYS A 165 8.98 8.07 -23.15
N GLY A 166 9.63 6.94 -23.45
CA GLY A 166 10.63 6.29 -22.62
C GLY A 166 10.09 5.04 -21.94
N ALA A 167 10.55 3.87 -22.36
CA ALA A 167 10.27 2.56 -21.75
C ALA A 167 11.38 2.09 -20.80
N GLY A 168 12.10 3.04 -20.21
CA GLY A 168 12.95 2.82 -19.04
C GLY A 168 12.13 2.66 -17.76
N PHE A 169 12.82 2.75 -16.62
CA PHE A 169 12.25 2.56 -15.29
C PHE A 169 11.03 3.46 -15.05
N THR A 170 11.24 4.78 -15.08
CA THR A 170 10.22 5.80 -14.78
C THR A 170 9.00 5.71 -15.69
N GLY A 171 9.20 5.49 -16.99
CA GLY A 171 8.09 5.46 -17.93
C GLY A 171 7.21 4.21 -17.80
N VAL A 172 7.80 3.05 -17.53
CA VAL A 172 7.03 1.83 -17.25
C VAL A 172 6.24 1.94 -15.95
N GLU A 173 6.83 2.54 -14.89
CA GLU A 173 6.10 2.79 -13.65
C GLU A 173 4.93 3.76 -13.87
N MET A 174 5.16 4.86 -14.57
CA MET A 174 4.13 5.85 -14.89
C MET A 174 2.97 5.21 -15.69
N VAL A 175 3.26 4.39 -16.69
CA VAL A 175 2.23 3.66 -17.44
C VAL A 175 1.43 2.73 -16.54
N GLY A 176 2.09 2.04 -15.62
CA GLY A 176 1.43 1.19 -14.64
C GLY A 176 0.44 1.94 -13.75
N GLU A 177 0.82 3.13 -13.29
CA GLU A 177 -0.08 3.99 -12.51
C GLU A 177 -1.27 4.50 -13.34
N LEU A 178 -1.06 4.88 -14.60
CA LEU A 178 -2.14 5.27 -15.50
C LEU A 178 -3.15 4.14 -15.72
N VAL A 179 -2.65 2.90 -15.91
CA VAL A 179 -3.49 1.70 -16.08
C VAL A 179 -4.42 1.52 -14.89
N ASP A 180 -3.89 1.66 -13.68
CA ASP A 180 -4.68 1.53 -12.45
C ASP A 180 -5.65 2.71 -12.25
N TRP A 181 -5.33 3.90 -12.78
CA TRP A 181 -6.15 5.10 -12.60
C TRP A 181 -7.32 5.20 -13.58
N VAL A 182 -7.16 4.72 -14.83
CA VAL A 182 -8.17 4.82 -15.90
C VAL A 182 -9.58 4.35 -15.49
N PRO A 183 -9.77 3.17 -14.84
CA PRO A 183 -11.11 2.73 -14.45
C PRO A 183 -11.82 3.72 -13.52
N ARG A 184 -11.06 4.39 -12.65
CA ARG A 184 -11.59 5.42 -11.74
C ARG A 184 -11.86 6.72 -12.48
N LEU A 185 -10.96 7.17 -13.35
CA LEU A 185 -11.19 8.35 -14.18
C LEU A 185 -12.47 8.17 -15.01
N ALA A 186 -12.65 7.00 -15.62
CA ALA A 186 -13.85 6.66 -16.37
C ALA A 186 -15.11 6.74 -15.51
N HIS A 187 -15.07 6.17 -14.29
CA HIS A 187 -16.19 6.24 -13.35
C HIS A 187 -16.50 7.67 -12.89
N ASP A 188 -15.50 8.39 -12.38
CA ASP A 188 -15.66 9.70 -11.73
C ASP A 188 -16.13 10.78 -12.73
N TYR A 189 -15.67 10.69 -13.97
CA TYR A 189 -16.05 11.60 -15.06
C TYR A 189 -17.16 11.04 -15.97
N LYS A 190 -17.71 9.86 -15.65
CA LYS A 190 -18.79 9.20 -16.41
C LYS A 190 -18.44 8.97 -17.89
N LEU A 191 -17.18 8.65 -18.16
CA LEU A 191 -16.64 8.36 -19.49
C LEU A 191 -16.67 6.86 -19.80
N ASN A 192 -16.68 6.49 -21.10
CA ASN A 192 -16.48 5.10 -21.47
C ASN A 192 -15.01 4.70 -21.27
N GLN A 193 -14.77 3.69 -20.43
CA GLN A 193 -13.43 3.17 -20.18
C GLN A 193 -12.74 2.67 -21.45
N GLU A 194 -13.49 2.15 -22.43
CA GLU A 194 -12.94 1.63 -23.70
C GLU A 194 -12.40 2.74 -24.62
N GLU A 195 -12.75 4.00 -24.37
CA GLU A 195 -12.22 5.14 -25.13
C GLU A 195 -10.83 5.60 -24.66
N PHE A 196 -10.40 5.18 -23.47
CA PHE A 196 -9.06 5.48 -22.97
C PHE A 196 -8.03 4.64 -23.71
N SER A 197 -6.88 5.24 -24.01
CA SER A 197 -5.74 4.47 -24.51
C SER A 197 -4.43 4.94 -23.89
N ILE A 198 -3.61 3.99 -23.45
CA ILE A 198 -2.30 4.26 -22.87
C ILE A 198 -1.25 3.74 -23.84
N HIS A 199 -0.32 4.61 -24.21
CA HIS A 199 0.76 4.30 -25.15
C HIS A 199 2.09 4.40 -24.42
N LEU A 200 2.94 3.39 -24.60
CA LEU A 200 4.33 3.38 -24.17
C LEU A 200 5.21 3.38 -25.40
N LEU A 201 6.03 4.41 -25.56
CA LEU A 201 6.86 4.58 -26.74
C LEU A 201 8.34 4.62 -26.36
N ASP A 202 9.20 3.94 -27.11
CA ASP A 202 10.65 4.03 -26.94
C ASP A 202 11.39 3.82 -28.27
N VAL A 203 12.53 4.50 -28.42
CA VAL A 203 13.41 4.39 -29.59
C VAL A 203 14.17 3.06 -29.60
N THR A 204 14.35 2.43 -28.44
CA THR A 204 15.01 1.13 -28.27
C THR A 204 14.01 -0.01 -28.52
N PRO A 205 14.47 -1.18 -28.97
CA PRO A 205 13.60 -2.31 -29.30
C PRO A 205 13.07 -3.07 -28.08
N ASN A 206 13.56 -2.77 -26.87
CA ASN A 206 13.18 -3.47 -25.64
C ASN A 206 12.83 -2.47 -24.53
N ILE A 207 11.89 -2.87 -23.68
CA ILE A 207 11.59 -2.15 -22.44
C ILE A 207 12.62 -2.52 -21.37
N LEU A 208 12.82 -1.66 -20.38
CA LEU A 208 13.61 -1.93 -19.18
C LEU A 208 15.00 -2.51 -19.50
N ASN A 209 15.80 -1.80 -20.29
CA ASN A 209 17.14 -2.25 -20.71
C ASN A 209 18.13 -2.49 -19.55
N MET A 210 17.79 -2.06 -18.32
CA MET A 210 18.58 -2.29 -17.11
C MET A 210 18.34 -3.65 -16.43
N VAL A 211 17.30 -4.40 -16.80
CA VAL A 211 17.02 -5.75 -16.28
C VAL A 211 17.21 -6.82 -17.35
N THR A 212 17.23 -8.08 -16.94
CA THR A 212 17.43 -9.19 -17.87
C THR A 212 16.20 -9.44 -18.74
N LYS A 213 16.38 -10.20 -19.82
CA LYS A 213 15.31 -10.58 -20.74
C LYS A 213 14.11 -11.24 -20.04
N VAL A 214 14.34 -11.96 -18.94
CA VAL A 214 13.29 -12.62 -18.16
C VAL A 214 12.31 -11.59 -17.57
N GLU A 215 12.81 -10.52 -16.97
CA GLU A 215 12.00 -9.44 -16.41
C GLU A 215 11.31 -8.64 -17.52
N GLN A 216 12.04 -8.35 -18.61
CA GLN A 216 11.49 -7.64 -19.77
C GLN A 216 10.29 -8.37 -20.37
N ASP A 217 10.40 -9.69 -20.59
CA ASP A 217 9.33 -10.49 -21.19
C ASP A 217 8.11 -10.59 -20.26
N LYS A 218 8.33 -10.71 -18.94
CA LYS A 218 7.25 -10.69 -17.95
C LYS A 218 6.54 -9.35 -17.88
N ALA A 219 7.29 -8.25 -17.87
CA ALA A 219 6.74 -6.90 -17.87
C ALA A 219 5.96 -6.62 -19.16
N MET A 220 6.52 -6.95 -20.33
CA MET A 220 5.85 -6.78 -21.63
C MET A 220 4.54 -7.58 -21.70
N LYS A 221 4.56 -8.84 -21.27
CA LYS A 221 3.36 -9.68 -21.22
C LYS A 221 2.28 -9.08 -20.31
N TYR A 222 2.68 -8.50 -19.18
CA TYR A 222 1.74 -7.83 -18.29
C TYR A 222 1.18 -6.54 -18.90
N LEU A 223 2.02 -5.68 -19.46
CA LEU A 223 1.60 -4.44 -20.15
C LEU A 223 0.60 -4.73 -21.28
N GLN A 224 0.85 -5.75 -22.10
CA GLN A 224 -0.07 -6.21 -23.15
C GLN A 224 -1.38 -6.73 -22.56
N LYS A 225 -1.32 -7.50 -21.48
CA LYS A 225 -2.52 -8.04 -20.79
C LYS A 225 -3.42 -6.93 -20.26
N VAL A 226 -2.85 -5.82 -19.80
CA VAL A 226 -3.62 -4.67 -19.28
C VAL A 226 -3.96 -3.63 -20.36
N GLY A 227 -3.68 -3.93 -21.64
CA GLY A 227 -4.13 -3.13 -22.79
C GLY A 227 -3.24 -1.95 -23.15
N VAL A 228 -2.00 -1.88 -22.64
CA VAL A 228 -1.03 -0.84 -23.03
C VAL A 228 -0.55 -1.09 -24.46
N LYS A 229 -0.59 -0.04 -25.28
CA LYS A 229 -0.08 -0.04 -26.65
C LYS A 229 1.40 0.30 -26.65
N THR A 230 2.25 -0.65 -27.01
CA THR A 230 3.71 -0.43 -27.03
C THR A 230 4.20 -0.13 -28.45
N THR A 231 5.00 0.92 -28.60
CA THR A 231 5.69 1.27 -29.85
C THR A 231 7.18 1.34 -29.55
N LEU A 232 7.91 0.28 -29.92
CA LEU A 232 9.35 0.15 -29.65
C LEU A 232 10.13 0.24 -30.96
N GLY A 233 11.38 0.72 -30.90
CA GLY A 233 12.21 0.91 -32.08
C GLY A 233 11.82 2.11 -32.95
N ASP A 234 11.01 3.04 -32.43
CA ASP A 234 10.53 4.23 -33.17
C ASP A 234 10.71 5.48 -32.30
N GLY A 235 11.39 6.48 -32.84
CA GLY A 235 11.73 7.70 -32.12
C GLY A 235 10.64 8.76 -32.21
N VAL A 236 10.71 9.75 -31.31
CA VAL A 236 9.88 10.97 -31.41
C VAL A 236 10.64 12.02 -32.19
N VAL A 237 10.00 12.60 -33.20
CA VAL A 237 10.54 13.72 -33.99
C VAL A 237 10.07 15.05 -33.43
N LYS A 238 8.78 15.15 -33.07
CA LYS A 238 8.15 16.37 -32.59
C LYS A 238 6.96 16.06 -31.70
N VAL A 239 6.82 16.81 -30.62
CA VAL A 239 5.60 16.83 -29.79
C VAL A 239 4.80 18.08 -30.16
N ALA A 240 3.58 17.89 -30.66
CA ALA A 240 2.64 18.99 -30.89
C ALA A 240 1.61 19.06 -29.75
N ASN A 241 0.72 20.04 -29.82
CA ASN A 241 -0.32 20.25 -28.80
C ASN A 241 -1.43 19.18 -28.80
N ASP A 242 -1.64 18.47 -29.93
CA ASP A 242 -2.72 17.50 -30.13
C ASP A 242 -2.25 16.16 -30.71
N HIS A 243 -0.95 16.00 -31.00
CA HIS A 243 -0.36 14.76 -31.47
C HIS A 243 1.15 14.68 -31.23
N VAL A 244 1.72 13.49 -31.35
CA VAL A 244 3.17 13.25 -31.40
C VAL A 244 3.54 12.60 -32.72
N ALA A 245 4.55 13.17 -33.41
CA ALA A 245 5.07 12.69 -34.67
C ALA A 245 6.30 11.80 -34.45
N LEU A 246 6.31 10.63 -35.10
CA LEU A 246 7.36 9.62 -34.96
C LEU A 246 8.30 9.58 -36.15
N THR A 247 9.48 9.00 -35.96
CA THR A 247 10.50 8.86 -37.00
C THR A 247 10.00 8.01 -38.17
N SER A 248 9.13 7.04 -37.92
CA SER A 248 8.47 6.25 -38.98
C SER A 248 7.47 7.02 -39.85
N GLY A 249 7.16 8.28 -39.52
CA GLY A 249 6.11 9.08 -40.16
C GLY A 249 4.72 8.84 -39.60
N LYS A 250 4.56 7.95 -38.60
CA LYS A 250 3.31 7.77 -37.86
C LYS A 250 3.06 8.95 -36.93
N THR A 251 1.79 9.22 -36.67
CA THR A 251 1.35 10.21 -35.68
C THR A 251 0.43 9.57 -34.65
N ILE A 252 0.65 9.87 -33.37
CA ILE A 252 -0.22 9.43 -32.26
C ILE A 252 -1.03 10.65 -31.78
N PRO A 253 -2.35 10.69 -31.98
CA PRO A 253 -3.20 11.76 -31.46
C PRO A 253 -3.25 11.70 -29.93
N THR A 254 -2.86 12.78 -29.26
CA THR A 254 -2.85 12.88 -27.80
C THR A 254 -2.72 14.34 -27.37
N TYR A 255 -3.38 14.68 -26.26
CA TYR A 255 -3.16 15.95 -25.57
C TYR A 255 -2.30 15.79 -24.30
N THR A 256 -1.77 14.59 -24.05
CA THR A 256 -1.06 14.23 -22.83
C THR A 256 0.18 13.41 -23.19
N THR A 257 1.31 14.09 -23.31
CA THR A 257 2.62 13.49 -23.56
C THR A 257 3.48 13.60 -22.31
N ILE A 258 3.79 12.47 -21.68
CA ILE A 258 4.69 12.40 -20.52
C ILE A 258 6.06 11.92 -20.98
N TRP A 259 7.08 12.74 -20.78
CA TRP A 259 8.46 12.49 -21.17
C TRP A 259 9.27 11.88 -20.02
N ALA A 260 9.75 10.66 -20.25
CA ALA A 260 10.54 9.84 -19.34
C ALA A 260 11.70 9.11 -20.06
N ALA A 261 12.14 9.62 -21.23
CA ALA A 261 13.09 8.94 -22.11
C ALA A 261 14.57 9.22 -21.77
N GLY A 262 14.86 10.00 -20.73
CA GLY A 262 16.23 10.32 -20.37
C GLY A 262 16.32 11.21 -19.15
N VAL A 263 17.50 11.16 -18.54
CA VAL A 263 17.88 11.98 -17.40
C VAL A 263 19.23 12.63 -17.68
N GLN A 264 19.40 13.84 -17.18
CA GLN A 264 20.63 14.62 -17.25
C GLN A 264 20.92 15.26 -15.89
N ALA A 265 22.12 15.77 -15.71
CA ALA A 265 22.44 16.60 -14.56
C ALA A 265 21.59 17.87 -14.56
N ASN A 266 21.31 18.42 -13.38
CA ASN A 266 20.56 19.67 -13.24
C ASN A 266 21.25 20.79 -14.04
N THR A 267 20.53 21.40 -14.98
CA THR A 267 21.08 22.39 -15.91
C THR A 267 21.45 23.71 -15.23
N GLU A 268 20.93 24.00 -14.03
CA GLU A 268 21.35 25.16 -13.24
C GLU A 268 22.85 25.10 -12.89
N THR A 269 23.45 23.91 -12.87
CA THR A 269 24.88 23.72 -12.59
C THR A 269 25.78 23.89 -13.83
N ALA A 270 25.19 24.11 -15.01
CA ALA A 270 25.94 24.18 -16.26
C ALA A 270 26.96 25.32 -16.32
N GLU A 271 26.72 26.38 -15.53
CA GLU A 271 27.54 27.59 -15.41
C GLU A 271 28.44 27.57 -14.17
N PHE A 272 28.52 26.45 -13.43
CA PHE A 272 29.34 26.36 -12.22
C PHE A 272 30.84 26.16 -12.55
N GLY A 273 31.28 26.26 -13.81
CA GLY A 273 32.72 26.23 -14.14
C GLY A 273 33.45 24.92 -13.80
N ILE A 274 32.74 23.83 -13.56
CA ILE A 274 33.28 22.47 -13.44
C ILE A 274 33.18 21.78 -14.80
N GLU A 275 34.18 20.99 -15.17
CA GLU A 275 34.17 20.25 -16.43
C GLU A 275 32.92 19.36 -16.56
N LYS A 276 32.25 19.46 -17.71
CA LYS A 276 31.05 18.70 -18.04
C LYS A 276 31.39 17.48 -18.88
N ALA A 277 30.74 16.37 -18.59
CA ALA A 277 30.81 15.12 -19.32
C ALA A 277 29.42 14.75 -19.90
N ARG A 278 29.21 13.47 -20.18
CA ARG A 278 27.97 12.93 -20.75
C ARG A 278 26.74 13.38 -19.95
N ALA A 279 25.71 13.84 -20.66
CA ALA A 279 24.44 14.31 -20.10
C ALA A 279 24.59 15.47 -19.09
N GLY A 280 25.59 16.34 -19.30
CA GLY A 280 25.82 17.55 -18.49
C GLY A 280 26.37 17.30 -17.09
N ARG A 281 26.71 16.04 -16.76
CA ARG A 281 27.23 15.64 -15.45
C ARG A 281 28.62 16.22 -15.22
N LEU A 282 28.95 16.58 -13.99
CA LEU A 282 30.20 17.25 -13.63
C LEU A 282 31.27 16.24 -13.26
N VAL A 283 32.46 16.36 -13.85
CA VAL A 283 33.55 15.41 -13.66
C VAL A 283 34.11 15.49 -12.23
N ALA A 284 34.19 14.33 -11.57
CA ALA A 284 34.84 14.19 -10.28
C ALA A 284 35.88 13.07 -10.29
N ASN A 285 36.82 13.13 -9.35
CA ASN A 285 37.79 12.06 -9.12
C ASN A 285 37.20 10.92 -8.26
N GLN A 286 38.01 9.90 -7.99
CA GLN A 286 37.61 8.74 -7.17
C GLN A 286 37.20 9.07 -5.72
N TYR A 287 37.47 10.28 -5.23
CA TYR A 287 37.10 10.77 -3.91
C TYR A 287 35.84 11.66 -3.94
N MET A 288 35.19 11.75 -5.10
CA MET A 288 34.07 12.64 -5.41
C MET A 288 34.45 14.13 -5.39
N GLU A 289 35.74 14.47 -5.44
CA GLU A 289 36.18 15.88 -5.57
C GLU A 289 36.00 16.34 -7.01
N ALA A 290 35.43 17.53 -7.19
CA ALA A 290 35.27 18.17 -8.49
C ALA A 290 36.64 18.36 -9.15
N LYS A 291 36.71 18.06 -10.46
CA LYS A 291 37.94 18.26 -11.23
C LYS A 291 38.36 19.73 -11.19
N ASP A 292 39.64 19.99 -10.94
CA ASP A 292 40.27 21.31 -10.86
C ASP A 292 39.75 22.24 -9.75
N HIS A 293 38.96 21.74 -8.79
CA HIS A 293 38.41 22.52 -7.68
C HIS A 293 38.64 21.85 -6.33
N GLU A 294 39.57 22.41 -5.54
CA GLU A 294 39.89 21.87 -4.22
C GLU A 294 38.76 22.08 -3.20
N ASN A 295 38.51 21.07 -2.36
CA ASN A 295 37.48 21.06 -1.32
C ASN A 295 36.03 21.19 -1.84
N VAL A 296 35.81 21.03 -3.14
CA VAL A 296 34.49 20.97 -3.76
C VAL A 296 34.22 19.52 -4.16
N TYR A 297 33.05 19.01 -3.80
CA TYR A 297 32.63 17.64 -4.06
C TYR A 297 31.35 17.62 -4.88
N VAL A 298 31.23 16.67 -5.80
CA VAL A 298 30.03 16.47 -6.63
C VAL A 298 29.47 15.08 -6.35
N VAL A 299 28.17 14.98 -6.10
CA VAL A 299 27.51 13.72 -5.70
C VAL A 299 26.14 13.55 -6.33
N GLY A 300 25.57 12.34 -6.22
CA GLY A 300 24.24 12.06 -6.77
C GLY A 300 24.21 12.00 -8.29
N ASP A 301 23.08 12.38 -8.87
CA ASP A 301 22.92 12.37 -10.33
C ASP A 301 23.77 13.43 -11.05
N LEU A 302 24.40 14.33 -10.28
CA LEU A 302 25.23 15.42 -10.78
C LEU A 302 26.65 14.95 -11.13
N VAL A 303 27.20 13.96 -10.41
CA VAL A 303 28.60 13.54 -10.60
C VAL A 303 28.76 12.71 -11.85
N TYR A 304 29.84 12.90 -12.61
CA TYR A 304 30.36 11.95 -13.60
C TYR A 304 31.67 11.38 -13.06
N TYR A 305 31.67 10.07 -12.81
CA TYR A 305 32.85 9.31 -12.45
C TYR A 305 32.73 7.93 -13.08
N GLU A 306 33.81 7.41 -13.64
CA GLU A 306 33.88 6.07 -14.22
C GLU A 306 34.45 5.10 -13.18
N GLU A 307 33.69 4.06 -12.86
CA GLU A 307 34.08 3.07 -11.86
C GLU A 307 35.09 2.09 -12.47
N ALA A 308 36.37 2.27 -12.12
CA ALA A 308 37.47 1.45 -12.63
C ALA A 308 37.30 -0.06 -12.34
N ASP A 309 36.60 -0.41 -11.25
CA ASP A 309 36.27 -1.77 -10.87
C ASP A 309 35.03 -2.35 -11.58
N LYS A 310 34.38 -1.56 -12.45
CA LYS A 310 33.20 -1.95 -13.25
C LYS A 310 33.35 -1.59 -14.72
N ASP A 311 34.47 -1.99 -15.33
CA ASP A 311 34.76 -1.78 -16.75
C ASP A 311 34.66 -0.30 -17.20
N ASN A 312 35.00 0.64 -16.31
CA ASN A 312 34.89 2.09 -16.51
C ASN A 312 33.46 2.55 -16.86
N GLN A 313 32.43 1.84 -16.37
CA GLN A 313 31.07 2.32 -16.50
C GLN A 313 30.86 3.57 -15.63
N PRO A 314 30.16 4.60 -16.14
CA PRO A 314 29.85 5.76 -15.34
C PRO A 314 28.91 5.38 -14.20
N VAL A 315 29.07 6.01 -13.03
CA VAL A 315 28.17 5.85 -11.88
C VAL A 315 26.70 5.96 -12.34
N PRO A 316 25.83 5.00 -12.04
CA PRO A 316 24.43 5.04 -12.45
C PRO A 316 23.66 6.11 -11.69
N GLN A 317 22.65 6.71 -12.34
CA GLN A 317 21.76 7.71 -11.74
C GLN A 317 20.61 7.01 -11.00
N ILE A 318 20.95 6.41 -9.85
CA ILE A 318 20.03 5.68 -8.97
C ILE A 318 20.23 6.10 -7.52
N VAL A 319 19.20 5.89 -6.69
CA VAL A 319 19.22 6.25 -5.26
C VAL A 319 20.43 5.67 -4.53
N GLN A 320 20.76 4.40 -4.74
CA GLN A 320 21.90 3.76 -4.06
C GLN A 320 23.23 4.46 -4.39
N ALA A 321 23.44 4.83 -5.65
CA ALA A 321 24.61 5.57 -6.07
C ALA A 321 24.63 6.98 -5.47
N ALA A 322 23.47 7.65 -5.40
CA ALA A 322 23.37 8.96 -4.79
C ALA A 322 23.73 8.94 -3.30
N GLU A 323 23.19 8.00 -2.52
CA GLU A 323 23.53 7.85 -1.11
C GLU A 323 25.01 7.51 -0.91
N GLN A 324 25.57 6.61 -1.72
CA GLN A 324 26.96 6.17 -1.59
C GLN A 324 27.95 7.27 -1.97
N THR A 325 27.71 8.00 -3.06
CA THR A 325 28.55 9.15 -3.44
C THR A 325 28.48 10.26 -2.40
N GLY A 326 27.29 10.56 -1.87
CA GLY A 326 27.11 11.47 -0.73
C GLY A 326 27.87 11.04 0.52
N HIS A 327 27.84 9.74 0.84
CA HIS A 327 28.60 9.19 1.97
C HIS A 327 30.11 9.31 1.76
N THR A 328 30.62 8.97 0.57
CA THR A 328 32.04 9.09 0.23
C THR A 328 32.52 10.53 0.32
N ALA A 329 31.78 11.49 -0.23
CA ALA A 329 32.13 12.91 -0.12
C ALA A 329 32.20 13.36 1.35
N ALA A 330 31.22 12.97 2.18
CA ALA A 330 31.24 13.29 3.61
C ALA A 330 32.45 12.69 4.34
N LEU A 331 32.84 11.45 4.03
CA LEU A 331 34.04 10.82 4.59
C LEU A 331 35.31 11.56 4.17
N ASN A 332 35.39 12.02 2.92
CA ASN A 332 36.55 12.77 2.44
C ASN A 332 36.65 14.18 3.02
N VAL A 333 35.51 14.86 3.25
CA VAL A 333 35.48 16.11 4.03
C VAL A 333 35.99 15.87 5.46
N ILE A 334 35.54 14.78 6.10
CA ILE A 334 36.01 14.41 7.46
C ILE A 334 37.52 14.15 7.46
N ALA A 335 38.02 13.39 6.50
CA ALA A 335 39.45 13.09 6.36
C ALA A 335 40.26 14.38 6.14
N ALA A 336 39.80 15.28 5.26
CA ALA A 336 40.45 16.55 5.01
C ALA A 336 40.49 17.47 6.24
N ILE A 337 39.46 17.44 7.09
CA ILE A 337 39.43 18.24 8.32
C ILE A 337 40.32 17.66 9.41
N ASN A 338 40.31 16.33 9.59
CA ASN A 338 41.00 15.65 10.68
C ASN A 338 42.43 15.19 10.33
N GLY A 339 42.86 15.32 9.08
CA GLY A 339 44.17 14.84 8.60
C GLY A 339 44.23 13.32 8.39
N GLY A 340 43.12 12.70 7.97
CA GLY A 340 43.02 11.27 7.68
C GLY A 340 43.27 10.90 6.22
N GLU A 341 43.28 9.59 5.93
CA GLU A 341 43.39 9.07 4.56
C GLU A 341 42.09 9.27 3.77
N LYS A 342 42.21 9.55 2.47
CA LYS A 342 41.05 9.70 1.57
C LYS A 342 40.40 8.34 1.29
N HIS A 343 39.08 8.32 1.23
CA HIS A 343 38.24 7.18 0.96
C HIS A 343 37.80 7.14 -0.50
N GLU A 344 38.26 6.14 -1.24
CA GLU A 344 37.83 5.90 -2.63
C GLU A 344 36.37 5.46 -2.70
N PHE A 345 35.65 5.95 -3.71
CA PHE A 345 34.31 5.50 -4.04
C PHE A 345 34.34 4.10 -4.67
N LYS A 346 33.53 3.20 -4.13
CA LYS A 346 33.29 1.86 -4.68
C LYS A 346 31.79 1.60 -4.63
N GLY A 347 31.13 1.69 -5.78
CA GLY A 347 29.69 1.52 -5.85
C GLY A 347 29.29 0.08 -5.55
N LYS A 348 28.20 -0.12 -4.83
CA LYS A 348 27.57 -1.43 -4.67
C LYS A 348 26.08 -1.30 -4.96
N TYR A 349 25.62 -1.97 -6.02
CA TYR A 349 24.23 -1.87 -6.48
C TYR A 349 23.55 -3.22 -6.30
N ASP A 350 22.44 -3.26 -5.58
CA ASP A 350 21.77 -4.51 -5.20
C ASP A 350 20.81 -5.02 -6.27
N GLY A 351 20.56 -4.22 -7.32
CA GLY A 351 19.72 -4.54 -8.46
C GLY A 351 18.58 -3.55 -8.68
N PHE A 352 17.56 -3.98 -9.42
CA PHE A 352 16.43 -3.13 -9.82
C PHE A 352 15.10 -3.80 -9.48
N MET A 353 14.12 -3.00 -9.08
CA MET A 353 12.72 -3.39 -8.92
C MET A 353 11.88 -2.33 -9.59
N VAL A 354 11.02 -2.71 -10.54
CA VAL A 354 10.16 -1.82 -11.30
C VAL A 354 8.72 -2.16 -11.00
N SER A 355 7.94 -1.18 -10.56
CA SER A 355 6.49 -1.35 -10.41
C SER A 355 5.74 -1.14 -11.73
N ILE A 356 4.62 -1.82 -11.89
CA ILE A 356 3.67 -1.61 -12.99
C ILE A 356 2.29 -1.52 -12.35
N GLY A 357 2.01 -0.33 -11.82
CA GLY A 357 0.85 -0.04 -10.98
C GLY A 357 1.02 -0.60 -9.58
N SER A 358 -0.10 -0.67 -8.86
CA SER A 358 -0.15 -1.01 -7.44
C SER A 358 -0.03 -2.50 -7.12
N LYS A 359 -0.09 -3.39 -8.13
CA LYS A 359 -0.27 -4.84 -7.93
C LYS A 359 0.71 -5.74 -8.67
N TYR A 360 1.47 -5.21 -9.62
CA TYR A 360 2.42 -5.98 -10.38
C TYR A 360 3.75 -5.25 -10.46
N GLY A 361 4.84 -6.00 -10.50
CA GLY A 361 6.18 -5.46 -10.70
C GLY A 361 7.12 -6.57 -11.14
N VAL A 362 8.32 -6.19 -11.53
CA VAL A 362 9.43 -7.10 -11.84
C VAL A 362 10.66 -6.67 -11.07
N ALA A 363 11.47 -7.62 -10.62
CA ALA A 363 12.71 -7.31 -9.92
C ALA A 363 13.81 -8.28 -10.28
N TYR A 364 15.03 -7.75 -10.35
CA TYR A 364 16.26 -8.51 -10.53
C TYR A 364 17.27 -8.01 -9.49
N LEU A 365 17.65 -8.89 -8.55
CA LEU A 365 18.52 -8.55 -7.43
C LEU A 365 19.79 -9.41 -7.37
N TYR A 366 20.88 -8.82 -6.91
CA TYR A 366 22.18 -9.47 -6.65
C TYR A 366 22.65 -10.37 -7.79
N ASP A 367 22.35 -9.95 -9.02
CA ASP A 367 22.62 -10.66 -10.26
C ASP A 367 22.08 -12.11 -10.34
N LYS A 368 21.14 -12.48 -9.45
CA LYS A 368 20.73 -13.88 -9.27
C LYS A 368 19.23 -14.08 -9.06
N TYR A 369 18.58 -13.17 -8.36
CA TYR A 369 17.21 -13.36 -7.90
C TYR A 369 16.23 -12.64 -8.83
N HIS A 370 15.44 -13.44 -9.56
CA HIS A 370 14.40 -12.98 -10.46
C HIS A 370 13.03 -13.06 -9.78
N MET A 371 12.33 -11.94 -9.66
CA MET A 371 11.02 -11.87 -8.98
C MET A 371 10.00 -11.13 -9.84
N SER A 372 8.72 -11.46 -9.69
CA SER A 372 7.65 -10.81 -10.44
C SER A 372 6.30 -10.88 -9.72
N GLY A 373 5.39 -9.97 -10.07
CA GLY A 373 4.05 -9.90 -9.49
C GLY A 373 4.09 -9.56 -8.00
N PHE A 374 3.31 -10.29 -7.19
CA PHE A 374 3.17 -10.02 -5.76
C PHE A 374 4.50 -9.96 -5.00
N PHE A 375 5.43 -10.89 -5.26
CA PHE A 375 6.71 -10.91 -4.55
C PHE A 375 7.64 -9.74 -4.91
N ALA A 376 7.61 -9.28 -6.17
CA ALA A 376 8.36 -8.08 -6.57
C ALA A 376 7.78 -6.82 -5.91
N MET A 377 6.45 -6.74 -5.82
CA MET A 377 5.80 -5.62 -5.12
C MET A 377 6.00 -5.66 -3.61
N LEU A 378 5.99 -6.84 -2.98
CA LEU A 378 6.35 -6.97 -1.57
C LEU A 378 7.78 -6.46 -1.33
N LEU A 379 8.71 -6.83 -2.22
CA LEU A 379 10.09 -6.35 -2.20
C LEU A 379 10.16 -4.82 -2.36
N LYS A 380 9.35 -4.18 -3.22
CA LYS A 380 9.24 -2.71 -3.32
C LYS A 380 9.02 -2.08 -1.96
N HIS A 381 8.01 -2.54 -1.23
CA HIS A 381 7.70 -1.96 0.06
C HIS A 381 8.76 -2.26 1.12
N ILE A 382 9.43 -3.43 1.06
CA ILE A 382 10.58 -3.73 1.94
C ILE A 382 11.74 -2.77 1.66
N ILE A 383 12.06 -2.48 0.40
CA ILE A 383 13.12 -1.53 0.01
C ILE A 383 12.79 -0.13 0.55
N ASN A 384 11.55 0.34 0.38
CA ASN A 384 11.12 1.64 0.89
C ASN A 384 11.18 1.72 2.42
N ILE A 385 10.73 0.67 3.13
CA ILE A 385 10.84 0.58 4.60
C ILE A 385 12.32 0.58 5.03
N LYS A 386 13.18 -0.16 4.34
CA LYS A 386 14.63 -0.19 4.59
C LYS A 386 15.24 1.21 4.42
N TYR A 387 14.87 1.95 3.38
CA TYR A 387 15.34 3.32 3.19
C TYR A 387 14.99 4.21 4.39
N PHE A 388 13.74 4.17 4.87
CA PHE A 388 13.36 4.95 6.07
C PHE A 388 14.11 4.52 7.34
N PHE A 389 14.44 3.24 7.44
CA PHE A 389 15.27 2.71 8.51
C PHE A 389 16.71 3.23 8.42
N ASP A 390 17.29 3.29 7.22
CA ASP A 390 18.66 3.75 6.96
C ASP A 390 18.85 5.24 7.27
N ILE A 391 17.90 6.09 6.86
CA ILE A 391 17.88 7.51 7.26
C ILE A 391 17.43 7.71 8.73
N ARG A 392 17.16 6.60 9.44
CA ARG A 392 16.77 6.54 10.85
C ARG A 392 15.56 7.41 11.17
N SER A 393 14.52 7.32 10.34
CA SER A 393 13.24 8.01 10.48
C SER A 393 12.12 7.00 10.78
N LEU A 394 11.98 6.62 12.06
CA LEU A 394 10.93 5.69 12.49
C LEU A 394 9.53 6.23 12.18
N TYR A 395 9.34 7.55 12.30
CA TYR A 395 8.06 8.17 11.98
C TYR A 395 7.71 7.99 10.50
N ASN A 396 8.61 8.34 9.57
CA ASN A 396 8.33 8.19 8.14
C ASN A 396 8.10 6.72 7.78
N MET A 397 8.82 5.80 8.42
CA MET A 397 8.61 4.35 8.25
C MET A 397 7.20 3.92 8.66
N VAL A 398 6.72 4.37 9.84
CA VAL A 398 5.37 4.07 10.33
C VAL A 398 4.32 4.74 9.45
N THR A 399 4.50 6.02 9.10
CA THR A 399 3.59 6.76 8.23
C THR A 399 3.50 6.14 6.84
N TYR A 400 4.63 5.74 6.25
CA TYR A 400 4.66 5.00 4.99
C TYR A 400 3.91 3.67 5.10
N THR A 401 4.14 2.91 6.18
CA THR A 401 3.46 1.63 6.40
C THR A 401 1.94 1.82 6.58
N GLN A 402 1.54 2.83 7.33
CA GLN A 402 0.14 3.23 7.48
C GLN A 402 -0.48 3.60 6.14
N HIS A 403 0.18 4.49 5.41
CA HIS A 403 -0.27 4.95 4.11
C HIS A 403 -0.42 3.79 3.13
N GLU A 404 0.61 2.96 2.93
CA GLU A 404 0.65 1.94 1.87
C GLU A 404 -0.13 0.66 2.18
N PHE A 405 -0.21 0.26 3.45
CA PHE A 405 -0.86 -1.01 3.81
C PHE A 405 -2.26 -0.84 4.40
N PHE A 406 -2.51 0.24 5.15
CA PHE A 406 -3.72 0.36 5.97
C PHE A 406 -4.67 1.45 5.49
N ASP A 407 -4.16 2.59 5.00
CA ASP A 407 -4.97 3.78 4.68
C ASP A 407 -5.23 3.95 3.17
N ILE A 408 -4.73 3.05 2.33
CA ILE A 408 -4.92 3.15 0.87
C ILE A 408 -6.40 3.08 0.50
N LYS A 409 -6.90 4.23 0.05
CA LYS A 409 -8.19 4.36 -0.62
C LYS A 409 -8.23 3.52 -1.89
N ASP A 410 -9.42 3.02 -2.22
CA ASP A 410 -9.74 2.40 -3.51
C ASP A 410 -8.93 1.14 -3.85
N ARG A 411 -8.48 0.37 -2.84
CA ARG A 411 -7.91 -0.98 -3.07
C ARG A 411 -6.59 -0.99 -3.88
N ARG A 412 -5.85 0.12 -3.83
CA ARG A 412 -4.62 0.39 -4.61
C ARG A 412 -3.34 -0.08 -3.90
N ASN A 413 -3.39 -1.27 -3.31
CA ASN A 413 -2.23 -1.90 -2.68
C ASN A 413 -2.08 -3.34 -3.15
N ILE A 414 -0.96 -3.96 -2.80
CA ILE A 414 -0.63 -5.35 -3.18
C ILE A 414 -1.63 -6.38 -2.64
N PHE A 415 -2.41 -6.00 -1.62
CA PHE A 415 -3.45 -6.82 -1.01
C PHE A 415 -4.86 -6.48 -1.53
N GLY A 416 -4.98 -5.59 -2.53
CA GLY A 416 -6.25 -5.17 -3.10
C GLY A 416 -7.29 -4.63 -2.11
N GLY A 417 -6.92 -4.26 -0.88
CA GLY A 417 -7.88 -3.83 0.16
C GLY A 417 -8.27 -4.89 1.20
N PHE A 418 -7.66 -6.08 1.21
CA PHE A 418 -7.85 -7.04 2.32
C PHE A 418 -7.39 -6.50 3.69
N LEU A 419 -6.39 -5.61 3.67
CA LEU A 419 -5.84 -4.94 4.86
C LEU A 419 -6.44 -3.56 5.13
N SER A 420 -7.22 -3.01 4.20
CA SER A 420 -7.71 -1.64 4.26
C SER A 420 -9.23 -1.60 4.08
N SER A 421 -9.93 -1.31 5.17
CA SER A 421 -11.33 -0.88 5.18
C SER A 421 -11.41 0.55 5.70
N LYS A 422 -12.57 1.22 5.58
CA LYS A 422 -12.77 2.60 6.07
C LYS A 422 -12.45 2.79 7.58
N GLY A 423 -12.27 1.70 8.34
CA GLY A 423 -11.63 1.64 9.65
C GLY A 423 -10.68 0.44 9.75
N ASN A 424 -9.82 0.39 10.79
CA ASN A 424 -8.89 -0.72 11.01
C ASN A 424 -9.62 -1.97 11.53
N ASN A 425 -10.23 -2.73 10.61
CA ASN A 425 -10.98 -3.95 10.93
C ASN A 425 -10.08 -5.20 11.00
N LEU A 426 -8.77 -5.06 10.74
CA LEU A 426 -7.82 -6.17 10.81
C LEU A 426 -7.83 -6.82 12.20
N TRP A 427 -7.87 -6.00 13.24
CA TRP A 427 -7.87 -6.45 14.63
C TRP A 427 -9.16 -7.14 15.07
N MET A 428 -10.21 -7.08 14.24
CA MET A 428 -11.45 -7.80 14.49
C MET A 428 -11.39 -9.26 14.01
N ILE A 429 -10.38 -9.64 13.21
CA ILE A 429 -10.27 -11.00 12.65
C ILE A 429 -10.08 -12.05 13.75
N PRO A 430 -9.15 -11.90 14.70
CA PRO A 430 -9.00 -12.89 15.78
C PRO A 430 -10.30 -13.04 16.58
N LEU A 431 -10.98 -11.93 16.85
CA LEU A 431 -12.27 -11.94 17.55
C LEU A 431 -13.36 -12.63 16.72
N ARG A 432 -13.39 -12.41 15.40
CA ARG A 432 -14.34 -13.03 14.47
C ARG A 432 -14.15 -14.55 14.41
N ILE A 433 -12.89 -15.00 14.30
CA ILE A 433 -12.53 -16.42 14.26
C ILE A 433 -12.84 -17.08 15.60
N PHE A 434 -12.53 -16.42 16.72
CA PHE A 434 -12.84 -16.92 18.05
C PHE A 434 -14.35 -17.06 18.25
N TYR A 435 -15.11 -16.00 17.95
CA TYR A 435 -16.57 -16.00 18.10
C TYR A 435 -17.25 -17.03 17.19
N GLY A 436 -16.83 -17.12 15.92
CA GLY A 436 -17.32 -18.13 15.00
C GLY A 436 -16.95 -19.56 15.42
N SER A 437 -15.74 -19.77 15.96
CA SER A 437 -15.33 -21.06 16.52
C SER A 437 -16.21 -21.50 17.69
N MET A 438 -16.65 -20.57 18.56
CA MET A 438 -17.55 -20.90 19.67
C MET A 438 -18.91 -21.37 19.17
N TRP A 439 -19.52 -20.67 18.22
CA TRP A 439 -20.76 -21.12 17.57
C TRP A 439 -20.58 -22.45 16.83
N LEU A 440 -19.45 -22.64 16.15
CA LEU A 440 -19.14 -23.87 15.45
C LEU A 440 -19.03 -25.07 16.41
N ILE A 441 -18.32 -24.89 17.53
CA ILE A 441 -18.17 -25.93 18.55
C ILE A 441 -19.53 -26.29 19.16
N GLU A 442 -20.35 -25.30 19.50
CA GLU A 442 -21.71 -25.55 20.03
C GLU A 442 -22.60 -26.27 19.00
N GLY A 443 -22.57 -25.86 17.74
CA GLY A 443 -23.26 -26.55 16.66
C GLY A 443 -22.78 -28.00 16.48
N LEU A 444 -21.47 -28.24 16.50
CA LEU A 444 -20.89 -29.58 16.36
C LEU A 444 -21.28 -30.51 17.52
N LYS A 445 -21.32 -30.00 18.77
CA LYS A 445 -21.82 -30.75 19.94
C LYS A 445 -23.25 -31.20 19.71
N LYS A 446 -24.13 -30.29 19.30
CA LYS A 446 -25.57 -30.56 19.10
C LYS A 446 -25.84 -31.46 17.90
N VAL A 447 -25.13 -31.29 16.80
CA VAL A 447 -25.33 -32.10 15.59
C VAL A 447 -24.78 -33.51 15.77
N PHE A 448 -23.52 -33.65 16.21
CA PHE A 448 -22.79 -34.93 16.17
C PHE A 448 -22.59 -35.59 17.54
N GLY A 449 -23.02 -34.97 18.64
CA GLY A 449 -22.80 -35.52 19.98
C GLY A 449 -21.31 -35.59 20.35
N LEU A 450 -20.52 -34.61 19.90
CA LEU A 450 -19.08 -34.56 20.14
C LEU A 450 -18.77 -34.00 21.53
N PHE A 451 -17.58 -34.30 22.04
CA PHE A 451 -17.07 -33.79 23.32
C PHE A 451 -17.90 -34.17 24.56
N GLY A 452 -18.51 -35.36 24.56
CA GLY A 452 -19.30 -35.88 25.69
C GLY A 452 -20.74 -35.37 25.77
N ALA A 453 -21.22 -34.62 24.75
CA ALA A 453 -22.59 -34.16 24.67
C ALA A 453 -23.50 -35.14 23.91
N ASN A 454 -24.79 -35.21 24.28
CA ASN A 454 -25.78 -35.96 23.51
C ASN A 454 -26.19 -35.21 22.24
N SER A 455 -26.31 -35.91 21.12
CA SER A 455 -26.79 -35.34 19.86
C SER A 455 -28.27 -34.95 19.95
N TRP A 456 -28.60 -33.77 19.43
CA TRP A 456 -29.98 -33.25 19.33
C TRP A 456 -30.73 -33.85 18.12
N PHE A 457 -30.08 -34.73 17.35
CA PHE A 457 -30.72 -35.44 16.25
C PHE A 457 -31.51 -36.69 16.67
N GLY A 458 -31.50 -37.03 17.98
CA GLY A 458 -32.31 -38.09 18.55
C GLY A 458 -33.81 -37.80 18.60
N ASP A 459 -34.55 -38.74 19.20
CA ASP A 459 -36.02 -38.71 19.30
C ASP A 459 -36.54 -38.07 20.60
N THR A 460 -35.63 -37.56 21.45
CA THR A 460 -35.95 -36.86 22.70
C THR A 460 -35.79 -35.34 22.54
N THR A 461 -36.71 -34.58 23.12
CA THR A 461 -36.65 -33.11 23.10
C THR A 461 -35.79 -32.56 24.22
N VAL A 462 -34.89 -31.64 23.89
CA VAL A 462 -34.00 -30.98 24.86
C VAL A 462 -34.64 -29.71 25.46
N PHE A 463 -35.78 -29.28 24.94
CA PHE A 463 -36.48 -28.09 25.44
C PHE A 463 -37.17 -28.33 26.79
N PRO A 464 -37.02 -27.43 27.78
CA PRO A 464 -37.60 -27.57 29.12
C PRO A 464 -39.08 -27.15 29.17
N PHE A 465 -39.85 -27.37 28.10
CA PHE A 465 -41.23 -26.89 28.00
C PHE A 465 -42.22 -27.93 28.52
N GLU A 466 -43.03 -27.55 29.51
CA GLU A 466 -43.99 -28.43 30.19
C GLU A 466 -44.98 -29.13 29.23
N TRP A 467 -45.35 -28.48 28.13
CA TRP A 467 -46.31 -29.05 27.16
C TRP A 467 -45.69 -30.02 26.14
N LEU A 468 -44.37 -30.17 26.14
CA LEU A 468 -43.64 -31.09 25.24
C LEU A 468 -43.13 -32.33 25.98
N GLN A 469 -43.11 -32.33 27.31
CA GLN A 469 -42.72 -33.50 28.10
C GLN A 469 -43.88 -34.49 28.16
N VAL A 470 -43.74 -35.63 27.49
CA VAL A 470 -44.72 -36.73 27.54
C VAL A 470 -44.69 -37.32 28.95
N ALA A 471 -45.85 -37.37 29.62
CA ALA A 471 -45.99 -38.05 30.89
C ALA A 471 -45.75 -39.56 30.71
N ASP A 472 -44.65 -40.08 31.26
CA ASP A 472 -44.47 -41.52 31.47
C ASP A 472 -45.54 -42.01 32.45
N VAL A 473 -46.65 -42.53 31.93
CA VAL A 473 -47.62 -43.30 32.73
C VAL A 473 -48.09 -44.52 31.95
N ALA A 474 -47.63 -45.67 32.46
CA ALA A 474 -48.24 -47.02 32.38
C ALA A 474 -48.05 -47.85 31.09
N SER A 475 -46.99 -48.69 31.09
CA SER A 475 -47.15 -50.14 30.82
C SER A 475 -45.91 -50.94 31.27
N GLY A 476 -46.09 -51.86 32.22
CA GLY A 476 -45.13 -52.96 32.45
C GLY A 476 -44.65 -53.15 33.89
N ALA A 477 -45.55 -53.53 34.80
CA ALA A 477 -45.15 -54.19 36.04
C ALA A 477 -44.65 -55.62 35.73
N SER A 478 -43.37 -55.89 35.94
CA SER A 478 -42.78 -57.20 36.29
C SER A 478 -41.25 -57.13 36.15
N GLU A 479 -40.55 -56.87 37.27
CA GLU A 479 -39.25 -57.42 37.66
C GLU A 479 -38.60 -56.49 38.70
N ALA A 480 -39.20 -56.47 39.89
CA ALA A 480 -38.53 -56.02 41.10
C ALA A 480 -38.15 -57.26 41.90
N ALA A 481 -36.93 -57.78 41.69
CA ALA A 481 -36.20 -58.59 42.68
C ALA A 481 -34.75 -58.93 42.27
N GLU A 482 -33.98 -58.09 41.57
CA GLU A 482 -32.54 -58.39 41.38
C GLU A 482 -31.68 -57.18 40.93
N ALA A 483 -31.77 -56.02 41.61
CA ALA A 483 -30.83 -54.92 41.33
C ALA A 483 -30.59 -53.93 42.49
N THR A 484 -30.98 -54.28 43.72
CA THR A 484 -30.84 -53.38 44.89
C THR A 484 -29.42 -53.38 45.50
N SER A 485 -28.43 -54.00 44.86
CA SER A 485 -27.04 -54.02 45.36
C SER A 485 -25.99 -53.48 44.38
N ALA A 486 -26.39 -52.94 43.22
CA ALA A 486 -25.48 -52.32 42.25
C ALA A 486 -25.65 -50.79 42.14
N ALA A 487 -26.52 -50.20 42.97
CA ALA A 487 -26.86 -48.77 42.93
C ALA A 487 -26.01 -47.88 43.85
N SER A 488 -25.12 -48.44 44.67
CA SER A 488 -24.27 -47.65 45.59
C SER A 488 -22.83 -47.43 45.11
N ASP A 489 -22.31 -48.24 44.19
CA ASP A 489 -20.90 -48.15 43.75
C ASP A 489 -20.67 -47.42 42.42
N VAL A 490 -21.73 -47.18 41.64
CA VAL A 490 -21.65 -46.38 40.39
C VAL A 490 -21.84 -44.88 40.66
N ALA A 491 -22.43 -44.51 41.81
CA ALA A 491 -22.63 -43.13 42.21
C ALA A 491 -21.33 -42.40 42.64
N ALA A 492 -20.25 -43.13 42.93
CA ALA A 492 -18.97 -42.56 43.36
C ALA A 492 -17.92 -42.40 42.25
N THR A 493 -18.14 -42.99 41.06
CA THR A 493 -17.17 -43.00 39.96
C THR A 493 -17.57 -42.15 38.74
N ALA A 494 -18.75 -41.51 38.78
CA ALA A 494 -19.19 -40.54 37.77
C ALA A 494 -18.91 -39.07 38.16
N ALA A 495 -18.26 -38.82 39.31
CA ALA A 495 -17.96 -37.49 39.81
C ALA A 495 -16.66 -36.88 39.26
N ASP A 496 -15.91 -37.57 38.40
CA ASP A 496 -14.54 -37.17 38.03
C ASP A 496 -14.25 -37.12 36.52
N ALA A 497 -15.27 -36.95 35.68
CA ALA A 497 -15.08 -36.75 34.23
C ALA A 497 -15.85 -35.55 33.69
N SER A 498 -15.11 -34.44 33.51
CA SER A 498 -15.39 -33.30 32.64
C SER A 498 -16.43 -32.25 33.07
N GLN A 499 -16.05 -31.38 34.01
CA GLN A 499 -16.46 -29.97 33.94
C GLN A 499 -15.23 -29.09 33.73
N ALA A 500 -14.92 -28.82 32.47
CA ALA A 500 -14.07 -27.71 32.07
C ALA A 500 -14.83 -26.87 31.05
N VAL A 501 -15.79 -26.07 31.52
CA VAL A 501 -16.38 -24.98 30.75
C VAL A 501 -15.49 -23.77 30.98
N PHE A 502 -14.80 -23.30 29.92
CA PHE A 502 -14.04 -22.07 29.97
C PHE A 502 -14.98 -20.90 30.29
N SER A 503 -14.83 -20.31 31.47
CA SER A 503 -15.71 -19.28 32.02
C SER A 503 -14.83 -18.11 32.49
N LEU A 504 -15.17 -16.89 32.06
CA LEU A 504 -14.46 -15.67 32.42
C LEU A 504 -15.04 -14.97 33.67
N ASN A 505 -16.04 -15.56 34.35
CA ASN A 505 -16.65 -14.88 35.50
C ASN A 505 -17.43 -15.78 36.49
N TYR A 506 -17.04 -17.04 36.68
CA TYR A 506 -17.59 -17.88 37.76
C TYR A 506 -16.48 -18.52 38.57
N ALA A 507 -16.68 -18.60 39.89
CA ALA A 507 -15.84 -19.41 40.75
C ALA A 507 -15.92 -20.87 40.28
N TYR A 508 -14.75 -21.50 40.11
CA TYR A 508 -14.66 -22.90 39.74
C TYR A 508 -15.45 -23.75 40.76
N GLY A 509 -16.52 -24.40 40.32
CA GLY A 509 -17.39 -25.23 41.18
C GLY A 509 -18.77 -24.64 41.52
N GLU A 510 -19.13 -23.44 41.06
CA GLU A 510 -20.48 -22.88 41.23
C GLU A 510 -21.33 -23.03 39.94
N GLU A 511 -22.64 -23.29 40.11
CA GLU A 511 -23.58 -23.40 38.98
C GLU A 511 -23.84 -22.02 38.34
N PRO A 512 -23.79 -21.92 37.00
CA PRO A 512 -23.98 -20.65 36.31
C PRO A 512 -25.41 -20.14 36.47
N MET A 513 -25.56 -18.85 36.80
CA MET A 513 -26.86 -18.19 36.96
C MET A 513 -27.53 -17.94 35.60
N LEU A 514 -28.80 -18.32 35.50
CA LEU A 514 -29.65 -18.04 34.34
C LEU A 514 -29.95 -16.54 34.23
N VAL A 515 -30.16 -16.06 33.00
CA VAL A 515 -30.54 -14.65 32.77
C VAL A 515 -31.97 -14.38 33.23
N PHE A 516 -32.86 -15.34 32.99
CA PHE A 516 -34.23 -15.35 33.52
C PHE A 516 -34.48 -16.70 34.19
N ASP A 517 -34.95 -16.68 35.44
CA ASP A 517 -35.25 -17.89 36.21
C ASP A 517 -36.47 -18.66 35.66
N LYS A 518 -37.38 -17.95 34.98
CA LYS A 518 -38.55 -18.53 34.33
C LYS A 518 -38.85 -17.81 33.02
N MET A 519 -39.28 -18.57 32.01
CA MET A 519 -39.79 -18.03 30.75
C MET A 519 -41.03 -17.14 31.00
N PRO A 520 -41.06 -15.88 30.49
CA PRO A 520 -42.22 -15.00 30.61
C PRO A 520 -43.47 -15.57 29.93
N ASP A 521 -44.66 -15.43 30.55
CA ASP A 521 -45.91 -16.07 30.08
C ASP A 521 -46.34 -15.64 28.66
N TRP A 522 -46.09 -14.37 28.29
CA TRP A 522 -46.37 -13.86 26.95
C TRP A 522 -45.46 -14.52 25.89
N PHE A 523 -44.21 -14.80 26.24
CA PHE A 523 -43.26 -15.46 25.37
C PHE A 523 -43.53 -16.97 25.30
N ALA A 524 -43.92 -17.59 26.42
CA ALA A 524 -44.39 -18.97 26.46
C ALA A 524 -45.56 -19.20 25.49
N SER A 525 -46.50 -18.24 25.41
CA SER A 525 -47.62 -18.30 24.47
C SER A 525 -47.16 -18.28 23.00
N ILE A 526 -46.15 -17.47 22.68
CA ILE A 526 -45.53 -17.43 21.34
C ILE A 526 -44.81 -18.75 21.04
N MET A 527 -44.02 -19.27 21.98
CA MET A 527 -43.28 -20.52 21.80
C MET A 527 -44.21 -21.72 21.65
N LYS A 528 -45.34 -21.74 22.37
CA LYS A 528 -46.39 -22.75 22.21
C LYS A 528 -47.08 -22.68 20.86
N PHE A 529 -47.25 -21.48 20.29
CA PHE A 529 -47.75 -21.32 18.92
C PHE A 529 -46.74 -21.80 17.87
N MET A 530 -45.45 -21.49 18.05
CA MET A 530 -44.38 -21.88 17.12
C MET A 530 -44.03 -23.38 17.20
N MET A 531 -44.12 -23.98 18.39
CA MET A 531 -43.85 -25.40 18.65
C MET A 531 -45.04 -26.04 19.39
N PRO A 532 -46.13 -26.32 18.66
CA PRO A 532 -47.37 -26.83 19.27
C PRO A 532 -47.32 -28.32 19.63
N ASN A 533 -46.41 -29.09 19.02
CA ASN A 533 -46.29 -30.53 19.22
C ASN A 533 -44.83 -31.01 19.20
N LEU A 534 -44.62 -32.26 19.61
CA LEU A 534 -43.30 -32.88 19.73
C LEU A 534 -42.55 -32.93 18.39
N GLU A 535 -43.24 -33.24 17.30
CA GLU A 535 -42.64 -33.33 15.95
C GLU A 535 -42.05 -31.99 15.50
N VAL A 536 -42.78 -30.89 15.67
CA VAL A 536 -42.30 -29.54 15.31
C VAL A 536 -41.15 -29.14 16.23
N ALA A 537 -41.18 -29.49 17.52
CA ALA A 537 -40.07 -29.24 18.44
C ALA A 537 -38.79 -30.01 18.06
N LEU A 538 -38.90 -31.29 17.71
CA LEU A 538 -37.79 -32.11 17.22
C LEU A 538 -37.24 -31.58 15.89
N PHE A 539 -38.09 -31.08 15.00
CA PHE A 539 -37.63 -30.40 13.78
C PHE A 539 -36.88 -29.11 14.12
N MET A 540 -37.42 -28.26 14.98
CA MET A 540 -36.83 -26.97 15.34
C MET A 540 -35.48 -27.12 16.04
N GLN A 541 -35.29 -28.10 16.94
CA GLN A 541 -33.99 -28.33 17.57
C GLN A 541 -32.93 -28.79 16.55
N LYS A 542 -33.29 -29.66 15.60
CA LYS A 542 -32.41 -30.13 14.51
C LYS A 542 -32.04 -28.97 13.59
N PHE A 543 -33.05 -28.18 13.19
CA PHE A 543 -32.86 -26.99 12.36
C PHE A 543 -31.95 -25.95 13.03
N MET A 544 -32.21 -25.62 14.29
CA MET A 544 -31.40 -24.67 15.05
C MET A 544 -29.95 -25.14 15.16
N SER A 545 -29.70 -26.43 15.41
CA SER A 545 -28.35 -27.00 15.48
C SER A 545 -27.57 -26.83 14.16
N VAL A 546 -28.25 -26.99 13.02
CA VAL A 546 -27.64 -26.73 11.69
C VAL A 546 -27.40 -25.23 11.49
N VAL A 547 -28.33 -24.37 11.90
CA VAL A 547 -28.17 -22.91 11.80
C VAL A 547 -26.98 -22.44 12.64
N GLU A 548 -26.78 -22.94 13.86
CA GLU A 548 -25.61 -22.60 14.69
C GLU A 548 -24.29 -23.00 14.02
N LEU A 549 -24.25 -24.20 13.41
CA LEU A 549 -23.11 -24.65 12.63
C LEU A 549 -22.82 -23.70 11.46
N LEU A 550 -23.87 -23.31 10.71
CA LEU A 550 -23.77 -22.38 9.59
C LEU A 550 -23.33 -20.98 10.03
N ILE A 551 -23.83 -20.49 11.18
CA ILE A 551 -23.40 -19.23 11.80
C ILE A 551 -21.90 -19.28 12.09
N GLY A 552 -21.42 -20.35 12.73
CA GLY A 552 -20.00 -20.52 13.05
C GLY A 552 -19.12 -20.51 11.81
N LEU A 553 -19.49 -21.30 10.79
CA LEU A 553 -18.77 -21.35 9.51
C LEU A 553 -18.80 -20.00 8.78
N ALA A 554 -19.96 -19.33 8.74
CA ALA A 554 -20.11 -18.04 8.08
C ALA A 554 -19.26 -16.95 8.74
N LEU A 555 -19.22 -16.89 10.07
CA LEU A 555 -18.37 -15.96 10.82
C LEU A 555 -16.88 -16.22 10.58
N ILE A 556 -16.44 -17.49 10.64
CA ILE A 556 -15.03 -17.84 10.37
C ILE A 556 -14.63 -17.42 8.95
N ALA A 557 -15.45 -17.80 7.95
CA ALA A 557 -15.23 -17.43 6.55
C ALA A 557 -15.43 -15.93 6.27
N GLY A 558 -16.04 -15.18 7.19
CA GLY A 558 -16.39 -13.77 7.04
C GLY A 558 -17.42 -13.53 5.94
N LEU A 559 -18.46 -14.38 5.87
CA LEU A 559 -19.58 -14.28 4.94
C LEU A 559 -20.85 -13.80 5.66
N PHE A 560 -21.47 -12.75 5.13
CA PHE A 560 -22.62 -12.06 5.70
C PHE A 560 -22.42 -11.68 7.17
N THR A 561 -21.21 -11.28 7.54
CA THR A 561 -20.79 -11.14 8.94
C THR A 561 -21.70 -10.20 9.71
N TRP A 562 -22.11 -9.09 9.09
CA TRP A 562 -23.06 -8.15 9.69
C TRP A 562 -24.42 -8.81 10.00
N LEU A 563 -25.00 -9.50 9.02
CA LEU A 563 -26.32 -10.14 9.14
C LEU A 563 -26.27 -11.30 10.14
N VAL A 564 -25.22 -12.11 10.08
CA VAL A 564 -25.01 -13.24 10.97
C VAL A 564 -24.82 -12.77 12.40
N SER A 565 -23.97 -11.76 12.65
CA SER A 565 -23.82 -11.17 13.98
C SER A 565 -25.09 -10.48 14.49
N ALA A 566 -25.85 -9.80 13.64
CA ALA A 566 -27.15 -9.26 14.05
C ALA A 566 -28.13 -10.40 14.44
N GLY A 567 -28.14 -11.48 13.65
CA GLY A 567 -28.93 -12.68 13.93
C GLY A 567 -28.55 -13.34 15.25
N THR A 568 -27.26 -13.41 15.60
CA THR A 568 -26.84 -14.00 16.88
C THR A 568 -27.28 -13.16 18.08
N VAL A 569 -27.36 -11.82 17.97
CA VAL A 569 -27.94 -10.97 19.03
C VAL A 569 -29.42 -11.33 19.26
N VAL A 570 -30.18 -11.51 18.18
CA VAL A 570 -31.59 -11.92 18.26
C VAL A 570 -31.72 -13.32 18.88
N LEU A 571 -30.87 -14.27 18.47
CA LEU A 571 -30.87 -15.62 19.04
C LEU A 571 -30.53 -15.63 20.53
N VAL A 572 -29.52 -14.86 20.95
CA VAL A 572 -29.19 -14.72 22.37
C VAL A 572 -30.35 -14.13 23.15
N ALA A 573 -31.03 -13.10 22.62
CA ALA A 573 -32.23 -12.56 23.25
C ALA A 573 -33.35 -13.61 23.38
N MET A 574 -33.56 -14.45 22.36
CA MET A 574 -34.51 -15.55 22.41
C MET A 574 -34.12 -16.62 23.46
N PHE A 575 -32.84 -16.99 23.56
CA PHE A 575 -32.36 -17.96 24.56
C PHE A 575 -32.45 -17.43 25.99
N CYS A 576 -32.21 -16.13 26.19
CA CYS A 576 -32.46 -15.49 27.47
C CYS A 576 -33.94 -15.63 27.85
N LEU A 577 -34.84 -15.23 26.95
CA LEU A 577 -36.29 -15.28 27.20
C LEU A 577 -36.83 -16.71 27.39
N SER A 578 -36.19 -17.72 26.80
CA SER A 578 -36.57 -19.12 26.96
C SER A 578 -36.04 -19.77 28.26
N GLY A 579 -35.27 -19.06 29.08
CA GLY A 579 -34.67 -19.60 30.31
C GLY A 579 -33.55 -20.60 30.05
N MET A 580 -32.91 -20.55 28.88
CA MET A 580 -31.86 -21.50 28.46
C MET A 580 -30.49 -20.82 28.26
N PHE A 581 -30.29 -19.62 28.85
CA PHE A 581 -29.08 -18.83 28.69
C PHE A 581 -28.55 -18.31 30.02
N TYR A 582 -27.22 -18.30 30.14
CA TYR A 582 -26.50 -17.95 31.36
C TYR A 582 -25.80 -16.60 31.26
N TRP A 583 -25.69 -15.88 32.37
CA TRP A 583 -25.02 -14.57 32.42
C TRP A 583 -23.56 -14.61 31.96
N VAL A 584 -22.86 -15.72 32.18
CA VAL A 584 -21.47 -15.93 31.76
C VAL A 584 -21.31 -15.85 30.24
N ASN A 585 -22.37 -16.14 29.47
CA ASN A 585 -22.33 -16.11 28.01
C ASN A 585 -22.81 -14.77 27.43
N MET A 586 -23.12 -13.77 28.27
CA MET A 586 -23.65 -12.47 27.82
C MET A 586 -22.65 -11.69 26.96
N TRP A 587 -21.35 -11.98 27.07
CA TRP A 587 -20.31 -11.39 26.22
C TRP A 587 -20.53 -11.65 24.71
N PHE A 588 -21.34 -12.64 24.33
CA PHE A 588 -21.72 -12.89 22.93
C PHE A 588 -22.35 -11.64 22.28
N VAL A 589 -23.13 -10.85 23.03
CA VAL A 589 -23.83 -9.67 22.51
C VAL A 589 -22.86 -8.53 22.15
N PRO A 590 -22.00 -8.02 23.07
CA PRO A 590 -21.04 -6.97 22.70
C PRO A 590 -20.04 -7.42 21.64
N VAL A 591 -19.65 -8.70 21.61
CA VAL A 591 -18.80 -9.24 20.53
C VAL A 591 -19.51 -9.22 19.18
N ALA A 592 -20.77 -9.66 19.13
CA ALA A 592 -21.57 -9.60 17.90
C ALA A 592 -21.73 -8.16 17.40
N ILE A 593 -22.05 -7.21 18.30
CA ILE A 593 -22.16 -5.78 17.96
C ILE A 593 -20.83 -5.25 17.41
N ALA A 594 -19.69 -5.61 18.01
CA ALA A 594 -18.39 -5.18 17.53
C ALA A 594 -18.07 -5.74 16.12
N LEU A 595 -18.43 -7.00 15.85
CA LEU A 595 -18.21 -7.64 14.55
C LEU A 595 -19.07 -7.04 13.42
N MET A 596 -20.19 -6.40 13.76
CA MET A 596 -21.02 -5.63 12.82
C MET A 596 -20.32 -4.39 12.27
N ASN A 597 -19.10 -4.02 12.71
CA ASN A 597 -18.30 -2.97 12.08
C ASN A 597 -17.73 -3.35 10.68
N GLY A 598 -18.29 -4.38 10.03
CA GLY A 598 -17.86 -4.84 8.71
C GLY A 598 -16.59 -5.71 8.74
N SER A 599 -16.35 -6.42 9.84
CA SER A 599 -15.18 -7.28 10.03
C SER A 599 -15.04 -8.38 8.96
N GLY A 600 -16.12 -8.77 8.28
CA GLY A 600 -16.09 -9.69 7.14
C GLY A 600 -15.31 -9.21 5.93
N HIS A 601 -15.07 -7.91 5.79
CA HIS A 601 -14.29 -7.37 4.67
C HIS A 601 -12.78 -7.63 4.81
N ALA A 602 -12.29 -7.78 6.05
CA ALA A 602 -10.88 -8.05 6.32
C ALA A 602 -10.68 -9.58 6.35
N PHE A 603 -9.94 -10.11 5.38
CA PHE A 603 -9.74 -11.56 5.18
C PHE A 603 -11.04 -12.39 5.29
N GLY A 604 -12.13 -11.94 4.66
CA GLY A 604 -13.39 -12.66 4.63
C GLY A 604 -14.11 -12.53 3.29
N LEU A 605 -15.13 -13.36 3.08
CA LEU A 605 -15.87 -13.44 1.82
C LEU A 605 -16.70 -12.19 1.52
N ASP A 606 -17.11 -11.43 2.54
CA ASP A 606 -17.86 -10.17 2.38
C ASP A 606 -17.12 -9.16 1.49
N TYR A 607 -15.78 -9.22 1.46
CA TYR A 607 -14.95 -8.40 0.60
C TYR A 607 -15.34 -8.47 -0.89
N TRP A 608 -15.79 -9.64 -1.36
CA TRP A 608 -16.25 -9.88 -2.73
C TRP A 608 -17.77 -9.91 -2.84
N VAL A 609 -18.44 -10.59 -1.91
CA VAL A 609 -19.87 -10.87 -1.99
C VAL A 609 -20.70 -9.60 -1.80
N MET A 610 -20.36 -8.76 -0.82
CA MET A 610 -21.15 -7.56 -0.51
C MET A 610 -21.14 -6.53 -1.64
N PRO A 611 -19.99 -6.15 -2.25
CA PRO A 611 -19.99 -5.27 -3.41
C PRO A 611 -20.67 -5.88 -4.65
N TRP A 612 -20.59 -7.20 -4.82
CA TRP A 612 -21.25 -7.89 -5.93
C TRP A 612 -22.77 -7.84 -5.79
N LEU A 613 -23.30 -8.14 -4.60
CA LEU A 613 -24.73 -8.00 -4.30
C LEU A 613 -25.18 -6.55 -4.44
N GLY A 614 -24.42 -5.59 -3.90
CA GLY A 614 -24.71 -4.16 -4.05
C GLY A 614 -24.87 -3.74 -5.51
N LYS A 615 -23.94 -4.15 -6.38
CA LYS A 615 -24.04 -3.88 -7.83
C LYS A 615 -25.27 -4.51 -8.49
N ILE A 616 -25.71 -5.68 -8.02
CA ILE A 616 -26.93 -6.33 -8.54
C ILE A 616 -28.16 -5.55 -8.12
N PHE A 617 -28.28 -5.21 -6.83
CA PHE A 617 -29.39 -4.43 -6.29
C PHE A 617 -29.44 -3.02 -6.90
N ASP A 618 -28.30 -2.34 -7.02
CA ASP A 618 -28.22 -1.01 -7.62
C ASP A 618 -28.64 -1.04 -9.10
N LYS A 619 -28.19 -2.04 -9.87
CA LYS A 619 -28.61 -2.19 -11.28
C LYS A 619 -30.10 -2.49 -11.39
N TRP A 620 -30.65 -3.27 -10.47
CA TRP A 620 -32.06 -3.60 -10.46
C TRP A 620 -32.93 -2.39 -10.08
N LEU A 621 -32.48 -1.58 -9.12
CA LEU A 621 -33.25 -0.44 -8.60
C LEU A 621 -33.06 0.85 -9.42
N TYR A 622 -31.84 1.13 -9.88
CA TYR A 622 -31.46 2.39 -10.54
C TYR A 622 -31.06 2.25 -12.02
N GLY A 623 -30.91 1.03 -12.53
CA GLY A 623 -30.47 0.79 -13.91
C GLY A 623 -28.95 0.91 -14.12
N LYS A 624 -28.50 0.99 -15.37
CA LYS A 624 -27.08 1.14 -15.71
C LYS A 624 -26.76 2.63 -15.94
N PRO A 625 -25.74 3.20 -15.28
CA PRO A 625 -25.30 4.57 -15.58
C PRO A 625 -24.80 4.64 -17.03
N ASN A 626 -25.22 5.67 -17.76
CA ASN A 626 -24.78 5.97 -19.12
C ASN A 626 -23.84 7.19 -19.16
N HIS A 627 -23.07 7.30 -20.23
CA HIS A 627 -22.13 8.39 -20.45
C HIS A 627 -22.84 9.69 -20.83
N ILE A 628 -22.43 10.81 -20.22
CA ILE A 628 -23.11 12.12 -20.37
C ILE A 628 -23.14 12.59 -21.83
N TYR A 629 -22.08 12.35 -22.59
CA TYR A 629 -21.93 12.88 -23.95
C TYR A 629 -22.79 12.16 -25.01
N ASN A 630 -23.45 11.06 -24.63
CA ASN A 630 -24.40 10.34 -25.49
C ASN A 630 -25.86 10.80 -25.27
N ASP A 631 -26.11 11.63 -24.26
CA ASP A 631 -27.42 12.24 -24.08
C ASP A 631 -27.61 13.23 -25.22
N LYS A 632 -28.40 12.84 -26.23
CA LYS A 632 -28.88 13.76 -27.25
C LYS A 632 -29.62 14.87 -26.50
N PHE A 633 -29.11 16.10 -26.58
CA PHE A 633 -29.92 17.29 -26.31
C PHE A 633 -31.11 17.23 -27.27
N LYS A 634 -32.23 16.69 -26.80
CA LYS A 634 -33.51 16.68 -27.49
C LYS A 634 -34.26 17.95 -27.17
#